data_AF-A0AAV7ZX41-F1
#
_entry.id   AF-A0AAV7ZX41-F1
#
_cell.length_a   1.000
_cell.length_b   1.000
_cell.length_c   1.000
_cell.angle_alpha   90.00
_cell.angle_beta   90.00
_cell.angle_gamma   90.00
#
_symmetry.space_group_name_H-M   'P 1'
#
loop_
_entity.id
_entity.type
_entity.pdbx_description
1 polymer ?
#
loop_
_entity_poly.entity_id
_entity_poly.type
_entity_poly.pdbx_seq_one_letter_code
_entity_poly.pdbx_strand_id
1 'polypeptide(L)'
;MFLERIAEVTSLATNPETGVLVKFPHSIKRDIISAVLDVLLDNDSPPDLCDSSFSIKWVMECSGQSFALPLSENGIIKKGITLYSNWLNGHNLPPKFLQDKNEYIKTIFGHFSLLFSPRKDCSNGLDKIHVNLCLQVLDIFAKISTKKDGWMDNDSWLYMLSVLVGITDSLLAGKGSHIEPKLTKELTPHLLKLLFDLWLKSKTRKLEMWVQLKHAFINWRHRKETIIQWSSTTFALLNSLIYLFYGKCFGSKDVIIQL
;
A
#
# COMPACT_ATOMS: atom_id res chain seq x y z
N MET A 1 11.36 -3.44 4.90
CA MET A 1 10.44 -4.24 5.77
C MET A 1 9.04 -4.19 5.19
N PHE A 2 8.20 -5.20 5.41
CA PHE A 2 6.80 -5.21 4.99
C PHE A 2 6.01 -6.21 5.85
N LEU A 3 4.68 -6.17 5.79
CA LEU A 3 3.80 -7.00 6.61
C LEU A 3 4.08 -8.50 6.35
N GLU A 4 4.32 -9.30 7.40
CA GLU A 4 4.81 -10.69 7.28
C GLU A 4 3.93 -11.58 6.39
N ARG A 5 2.61 -11.39 6.45
CA ARG A 5 1.62 -12.07 5.59
C ARG A 5 1.87 -11.87 4.09
N ILE A 6 2.47 -10.75 3.68
CA ILE A 6 2.83 -10.51 2.28
C ILE A 6 3.92 -11.49 1.83
N ALA A 7 4.89 -11.81 2.69
CA ALA A 7 5.92 -12.80 2.37
C ALA A 7 5.30 -14.19 2.13
N GLU A 8 4.33 -14.57 2.97
CA GLU A 8 3.62 -15.84 2.88
C GLU A 8 2.74 -15.96 1.63
N VAL A 9 2.10 -14.86 1.23
CA VAL A 9 1.10 -14.85 0.14
C VAL A 9 1.73 -14.56 -1.22
N THR A 10 2.85 -13.83 -1.28
CA THR A 10 3.35 -13.26 -2.54
C THR A 10 4.79 -13.60 -2.91
N SER A 11 5.42 -14.58 -2.26
CA SER A 11 6.81 -15.01 -2.54
C SER A 11 7.84 -13.86 -2.44
N LEU A 12 7.47 -12.72 -1.85
CA LEU A 12 8.36 -11.60 -1.64
C LEU A 12 9.28 -11.90 -0.45
N ALA A 13 10.59 -11.80 -0.66
CA ALA A 13 11.58 -12.02 0.39
C ALA A 13 11.84 -10.73 1.18
N THR A 14 11.92 -10.84 2.50
CA THR A 14 12.39 -9.75 3.38
C THR A 14 13.91 -9.65 3.32
N ASN A 15 14.45 -8.42 3.31
CA ASN A 15 15.89 -8.22 3.40
C ASN A 15 16.36 -8.42 4.86
N PRO A 16 17.23 -9.41 5.16
CA PRO A 16 17.68 -9.74 6.51
C PRO A 16 18.54 -8.64 7.17
N GLU A 17 19.06 -7.70 6.41
CA GLU A 17 19.90 -6.60 6.90
C GLU A 17 19.09 -5.39 7.41
N THR A 18 17.75 -5.44 7.33
CA THR A 18 16.86 -4.34 7.73
C THR A 18 16.20 -4.60 9.09
N GLY A 19 15.91 -3.53 9.84
CA GLY A 19 15.17 -3.62 11.12
C GLY A 19 16.02 -3.37 12.36
N VAL A 20 17.14 -2.64 12.24
CA VAL A 20 18.02 -2.30 13.37
C VAL A 20 17.25 -1.51 14.42
N LEU A 21 16.39 -0.58 13.98
CA LEU A 21 15.56 0.26 14.86
C LEU A 21 14.50 -0.51 15.65
N VAL A 22 14.14 -1.73 15.23
CA VAL A 22 13.16 -2.56 15.96
C VAL A 22 13.72 -3.00 17.33
N LYS A 23 15.05 -3.09 17.45
CA LYS A 23 15.74 -3.51 18.69
C LYS A 23 15.85 -2.39 19.73
N PHE A 24 15.56 -1.14 19.36
CA PHE A 24 15.68 0.00 20.27
C PHE A 24 14.45 0.14 21.18
N PRO A 25 14.61 0.68 22.40
CA PRO A 25 13.49 1.09 23.23
C PRO A 25 12.54 2.03 22.49
N HIS A 26 11.25 1.93 22.77
CA HIS A 26 10.23 2.67 22.04
C HIS A 26 10.43 4.19 22.06
N SER A 27 10.81 4.77 23.21
CA SER A 27 11.08 6.21 23.34
C SER A 27 12.20 6.68 22.40
N ILE A 28 13.34 5.99 22.42
CA ILE A 28 14.49 6.29 21.57
C ILE A 28 14.11 6.13 20.09
N LYS A 29 13.41 5.03 19.76
CA LYS A 29 12.95 4.76 18.40
C LYS A 29 12.05 5.89 17.89
N ARG A 30 11.08 6.33 18.69
CA ARG A 30 10.16 7.42 18.36
C ARG A 30 10.92 8.73 18.11
N ASP A 31 11.85 9.07 19.00
CA ASP A 31 12.57 10.35 18.94
C ASP A 31 13.49 10.40 17.70
N ILE A 32 14.17 9.29 17.39
CA ILE A 32 14.97 9.17 16.15
C ILE A 32 14.08 9.33 14.92
N ILE A 33 12.96 8.61 14.86
CA ILE A 33 12.06 8.68 13.70
C ILE A 33 11.50 10.08 13.52
N SER A 34 11.05 10.74 14.61
CA SER A 34 10.52 12.10 14.52
C SER A 34 11.59 13.07 14.02
N ALA A 35 12.79 13.03 14.59
CA ALA A 35 13.87 13.93 14.19
C ALA A 35 14.25 13.75 12.71
N VAL A 36 14.38 12.50 12.25
CA VAL A 36 14.68 12.20 10.84
C VAL A 36 13.57 12.71 9.91
N LEU A 37 12.30 12.47 10.25
CA LEU A 37 11.17 12.95 9.44
C LEU A 37 11.08 14.48 9.43
N ASP A 38 11.38 15.13 10.55
CA ASP A 38 11.34 16.60 10.65
C ASP A 38 12.39 17.24 9.76
N VAL A 39 13.62 16.71 9.76
CA VAL A 39 14.68 17.17 8.86
C VAL A 39 14.32 16.94 7.38
N LEU A 40 13.73 15.79 7.03
CA LEU A 40 13.41 15.48 5.63
C LEU A 40 12.19 16.21 5.09
N LEU A 41 11.30 16.67 5.96
CA LEU A 41 10.13 17.46 5.59
C LEU A 41 10.41 18.96 5.63
N ASP A 42 11.49 19.39 6.29
CA ASP A 42 11.94 20.76 6.27
C ASP A 42 12.56 21.11 4.91
N ASN A 43 11.99 22.11 4.25
CA ASN A 43 12.40 22.53 2.90
C ASN A 43 13.77 23.23 2.90
N ASP A 44 14.24 23.68 4.07
CA ASP A 44 15.52 24.38 4.24
C ASP A 44 16.67 23.43 4.65
N SER A 45 16.41 22.12 4.76
CA SER A 45 17.41 21.14 5.20
C SER A 45 18.48 20.82 4.15
N PRO A 46 19.74 20.58 4.57
CA PRO A 46 20.85 20.42 3.64
C PRO A 46 20.72 19.13 2.80
N PRO A 47 21.06 19.19 1.50
CA PRO A 47 20.89 18.07 0.56
C PRO A 47 21.78 16.84 0.85
N ASP A 48 22.78 16.98 1.72
CA ASP A 48 23.87 16.01 1.88
C ASP A 48 23.48 14.71 2.64
N LEU A 49 22.34 14.71 3.35
CA LEU A 49 21.88 13.55 4.12
C LEU A 49 21.57 12.33 3.25
N CYS A 50 21.34 12.53 1.95
CA CYS A 50 20.97 11.45 1.01
C CYS A 50 21.92 11.35 -0.20
N ASP A 51 23.21 11.63 0.02
CA ASP A 51 24.23 11.59 -1.03
C ASP A 51 24.67 10.19 -1.44
N SER A 52 24.19 9.14 -0.78
CA SER A 52 24.53 7.76 -1.10
C SER A 52 23.29 6.85 -1.08
N SER A 53 23.32 5.76 -1.85
CA SER A 53 22.27 4.74 -1.82
C SER A 53 22.12 4.12 -0.42
N PHE A 54 23.22 4.03 0.34
CA PHE A 54 23.19 3.61 1.74
C PHE A 54 22.40 4.60 2.61
N SER A 55 22.68 5.89 2.48
CA SER A 55 22.00 6.94 3.27
C SER A 55 20.50 6.98 2.98
N ILE A 56 20.10 6.86 1.70
CA ILE A 56 18.69 6.77 1.32
C ILE A 56 18.04 5.53 1.93
N LYS A 57 18.68 4.36 1.84
CA LYS A 57 18.15 3.11 2.41
C LYS A 57 17.98 3.20 3.93
N TRP A 58 18.93 3.82 4.64
CA TRP A 58 18.84 4.05 6.08
C TRP A 58 17.70 5.00 6.44
N VAL A 59 17.59 6.13 5.74
CA VAL A 59 16.47 7.08 5.89
C VAL A 59 15.14 6.39 5.64
N MET A 60 15.06 5.56 4.59
CA MET A 60 13.87 4.79 4.29
C MET A 60 13.55 3.77 5.36
N GLU A 61 14.54 3.18 6.01
CA GLU A 61 14.34 2.29 7.16
C GLU A 61 13.71 3.05 8.35
N CYS A 62 14.26 4.22 8.69
CA CYS A 62 13.71 5.11 9.72
C CYS A 62 12.26 5.49 9.42
N SER A 63 12.02 6.01 8.21
CA SER A 63 10.69 6.43 7.76
C SER A 63 9.72 5.25 7.68
N GLY A 64 10.18 4.07 7.26
CA GLY A 64 9.37 2.86 7.21
C GLY A 64 8.91 2.38 8.57
N GLN A 65 9.74 2.54 9.61
CA GLN A 65 9.39 2.22 10.98
C GLN A 65 8.31 3.13 11.58
N SER A 66 8.10 4.33 11.02
CA SER A 66 7.01 5.21 11.43
C SER A 66 5.64 4.51 11.31
N PHE A 67 5.44 3.72 10.26
CA PHE A 67 4.19 2.98 10.03
C PHE A 67 3.97 1.83 11.01
N ALA A 68 4.98 1.44 11.80
CA ALA A 68 4.86 0.44 12.84
C ALA A 68 4.69 1.04 14.26
N LEU A 69 4.74 2.37 14.41
CA LEU A 69 4.54 3.06 15.69
C LEU A 69 3.09 2.98 16.17
N PRO A 70 2.81 2.99 17.49
CA PRO A 70 1.44 3.01 18.02
C PRO A 70 0.58 4.17 17.46
N LEU A 71 -0.74 4.00 17.42
CA LEU A 71 -1.67 5.01 16.89
C LEU A 71 -1.74 6.28 17.74
N SER A 72 -1.32 6.20 19.01
CA SER A 72 -1.10 7.39 19.85
C SER A 72 -0.14 8.38 19.20
N GLU A 73 0.80 7.90 18.39
CA GLU A 73 1.81 8.69 17.68
C GLU A 73 1.39 9.02 16.23
N ASN A 74 0.08 9.12 15.97
CA ASN A 74 -0.44 9.36 14.62
C ASN A 74 0.16 10.60 13.93
N GLY A 75 0.65 11.60 14.66
CA GLY A 75 1.35 12.75 14.11
C GLY A 75 2.63 12.34 13.35
N ILE A 76 3.41 11.41 13.91
CA ILE A 76 4.64 10.88 13.30
C ILE A 76 4.28 9.99 12.10
N ILE A 77 3.24 9.16 12.22
CA ILE A 77 2.75 8.33 11.11
C ILE A 77 2.34 9.21 9.92
N LYS A 78 1.61 10.31 10.17
CA LYS A 78 1.20 11.27 9.13
C LYS A 78 2.41 11.93 8.46
N LYS A 79 3.44 12.31 9.23
CA LYS A 79 4.71 12.81 8.65
C LYS A 79 5.33 11.78 7.70
N GLY A 80 5.35 10.50 8.08
CA GLY A 80 5.81 9.40 7.22
C GLY A 80 4.98 9.26 5.93
N ILE A 81 3.64 9.33 6.03
CA ILE A 81 2.75 9.33 4.87
C ILE A 81 3.05 10.52 3.94
N THR A 82 3.19 11.73 4.49
CA THR A 82 3.50 12.94 3.73
C THR A 82 4.83 12.84 3.00
N LEU A 83 5.89 12.37 3.68
CA LEU A 83 7.21 12.22 3.09
C LEU A 83 7.18 11.28 1.88
N TYR A 84 6.62 10.08 2.04
CA TYR A 84 6.52 9.12 0.94
C TYR A 84 5.56 9.56 -0.16
N SER A 85 4.46 10.24 0.18
CA SER A 85 3.59 10.86 -0.80
C SER A 85 4.34 11.90 -1.65
N ASN A 86 5.14 12.76 -1.02
CA ASN A 86 5.96 13.75 -1.72
C ASN A 86 6.94 13.06 -2.68
N TRP A 87 7.66 12.04 -2.22
CA TRP A 87 8.61 11.32 -3.05
C TRP A 87 7.95 10.58 -4.23
N LEU A 88 6.85 9.87 -3.99
CA LEU A 88 6.08 9.24 -5.08
C LEU A 88 5.52 10.27 -6.07
N ASN A 89 5.25 11.48 -5.60
CA ASN A 89 4.80 12.58 -6.44
C ASN A 89 5.94 13.30 -7.19
N GLY A 90 7.19 13.08 -6.79
CA GLY A 90 8.38 13.70 -7.39
C GLY A 90 8.81 15.00 -6.71
N HIS A 91 8.26 15.31 -5.54
CA HIS A 91 8.60 16.49 -4.75
C HIS A 91 9.71 16.17 -3.75
N ASN A 92 10.67 17.10 -3.60
CA ASN A 92 11.77 17.02 -2.63
C ASN A 92 12.48 15.66 -2.64
N LEU A 93 12.76 15.16 -3.84
CA LEU A 93 13.42 13.88 -4.03
C LEU A 93 14.90 13.98 -3.64
N PRO A 94 15.44 13.00 -2.91
CA PRO A 94 16.87 12.86 -2.73
C PRO A 94 17.62 12.77 -4.08
N PRO A 95 18.82 13.36 -4.22
CA PRO A 95 19.55 13.39 -5.50
C PRO A 95 19.77 12.03 -6.15
N LYS A 96 20.05 10.98 -5.35
CA LYS A 96 20.25 9.60 -5.83
C LYS A 96 18.98 8.75 -5.89
N PHE A 97 17.82 9.30 -5.52
CA PHE A 97 16.56 8.56 -5.57
C PHE A 97 16.23 8.08 -6.98
N LEU A 98 16.54 8.89 -7.99
CA LEU A 98 16.24 8.55 -9.39
C LEU A 98 17.10 7.43 -9.96
N GLN A 99 18.27 7.13 -9.38
CA GLN A 99 19.17 6.06 -9.84
C GLN A 99 18.55 4.68 -9.65
N ASP A 100 18.04 4.40 -8.45
CA ASP A 100 17.39 3.12 -8.08
C ASP A 100 15.88 3.31 -7.80
N LYS A 101 15.25 4.23 -8.53
CA LYS A 101 13.86 4.70 -8.30
C LYS A 101 12.87 3.57 -8.05
N ASN A 102 12.87 2.55 -8.89
CA ASN A 102 11.91 1.44 -8.82
C ASN A 102 12.12 0.57 -7.57
N GLU A 103 13.36 0.38 -7.11
CA GLU A 103 13.67 -0.32 -5.85
C GLU A 103 13.12 0.47 -4.65
N TYR A 104 13.30 1.79 -4.64
CA TYR A 104 12.76 2.65 -3.59
C TYR A 104 11.23 2.71 -3.62
N ILE A 105 10.59 2.78 -4.80
CA ILE A 105 9.13 2.71 -4.92
C ILE A 105 8.58 1.40 -4.34
N LYS A 106 9.19 0.25 -4.67
CA LYS A 106 8.82 -1.06 -4.09
C LYS A 106 8.96 -1.04 -2.56
N THR A 107 10.05 -0.46 -2.06
CA THR A 107 10.29 -0.33 -0.61
C THR A 107 9.21 0.52 0.07
N ILE A 108 8.79 1.63 -0.54
CA ILE A 108 7.70 2.49 -0.04
C ILE A 108 6.39 1.70 0.07
N PHE A 109 5.99 0.96 -0.97
CA PHE A 109 4.78 0.12 -0.90
C PHE A 109 4.87 -0.95 0.18
N GLY A 110 6.04 -1.56 0.34
CA GLY A 110 6.32 -2.48 1.43
C GLY A 110 6.11 -1.82 2.81
N HIS A 111 6.67 -0.64 3.03
CA HIS A 111 6.51 0.09 4.29
C HIS A 111 5.07 0.52 4.56
N PHE A 112 4.34 0.98 3.55
CA PHE A 112 2.92 1.30 3.68
C PHE A 112 2.08 0.11 4.15
N SER A 113 2.43 -1.12 3.74
CA SER A 113 1.71 -2.31 4.19
C SER A 113 1.73 -2.50 5.70
N LEU A 114 2.77 -2.03 6.40
CA LEU A 114 2.90 -2.18 7.85
C LEU A 114 1.75 -1.49 8.60
N LEU A 115 1.21 -0.41 8.02
CA LEU A 115 0.08 0.33 8.59
C LEU A 115 -1.19 -0.52 8.70
N PHE A 116 -1.36 -1.54 7.85
CA PHE A 116 -2.52 -2.43 7.85
C PHE A 116 -2.42 -3.56 8.88
N SER A 117 -1.34 -3.61 9.66
CA SER A 117 -1.19 -4.58 10.74
C SER A 117 -2.17 -4.30 11.89
N PRO A 118 -2.66 -5.35 12.58
CA PRO A 118 -3.49 -5.18 13.77
C PRO A 118 -2.70 -4.47 14.86
N ARG A 119 -3.34 -3.54 15.57
CA ARG A 119 -2.71 -2.80 16.67
C ARG A 119 -3.47 -3.00 17.97
N LYS A 120 -2.72 -3.08 19.07
CA LYS A 120 -3.26 -3.39 20.40
C LYS A 120 -3.95 -2.20 21.07
N ASP A 121 -3.72 -0.98 20.57
CA ASP A 121 -4.18 0.29 21.15
C ASP A 121 -5.47 0.85 20.50
N CYS A 122 -6.03 0.14 19.53
CA CYS A 122 -7.27 0.53 18.85
C CYS A 122 -8.47 0.65 19.80
N SER A 123 -8.53 -0.17 20.86
CA SER A 123 -9.59 -0.17 21.89
C SER A 123 -9.88 1.19 22.55
N ASN A 124 -8.99 2.17 22.42
CA ASN A 124 -9.10 3.52 23.01
C ASN A 124 -9.80 4.55 22.10
N GLY A 125 -10.61 4.11 21.13
CA GLY A 125 -11.30 5.00 20.18
C GLY A 125 -10.40 5.51 19.03
N LEU A 126 -9.22 4.91 18.89
CA LEU A 126 -8.25 5.23 17.82
C LEU A 126 -8.57 4.50 16.50
N ASP A 127 -9.57 3.61 16.47
CA ASP A 127 -10.05 2.89 15.28
C ASP A 127 -10.27 3.82 14.09
N LYS A 128 -10.96 4.95 14.33
CA LYS A 128 -11.28 5.93 13.28
C LYS A 128 -10.03 6.56 12.68
N ILE A 129 -9.03 6.82 13.52
CA ILE A 129 -7.74 7.36 13.09
C ILE A 129 -7.02 6.30 12.25
N HIS A 130 -7.02 5.04 12.69
CA HIS A 130 -6.41 3.95 11.95
C HIS A 130 -7.05 3.76 10.57
N VAL A 131 -8.38 3.70 10.49
CA VAL A 131 -9.14 3.62 9.23
C VAL A 131 -8.74 4.77 8.30
N ASN A 132 -8.71 6.01 8.80
CA ASN A 132 -8.39 7.18 7.99
C ASN A 132 -6.95 7.13 7.44
N LEU A 133 -5.97 6.76 8.28
CA LEU A 133 -4.58 6.60 7.83
C LEU A 133 -4.45 5.53 6.74
N CYS A 134 -5.13 4.38 6.90
CA CYS A 134 -5.16 3.33 5.89
C CYS A 134 -5.81 3.82 4.59
N LEU A 135 -6.94 4.52 4.67
CA LEU A 135 -7.62 5.09 3.50
C LEU A 135 -6.75 6.12 2.76
N GLN A 136 -5.99 6.95 3.49
CA GLN A 136 -5.04 7.89 2.89
C GLN A 136 -3.96 7.14 2.09
N VAL A 137 -3.43 6.04 2.63
CA VAL A 137 -2.49 5.20 1.91
C VAL A 137 -3.14 4.58 0.67
N LEU A 138 -4.36 4.05 0.75
CA LEU A 138 -5.07 3.52 -0.42
C LEU A 138 -5.29 4.57 -1.52
N ASP A 139 -5.59 5.81 -1.13
CA ASP A 139 -5.70 6.93 -2.06
C ASP A 139 -4.35 7.27 -2.73
N ILE A 140 -3.23 7.16 -2.02
CA ILE A 140 -1.88 7.28 -2.60
C ILE A 140 -1.63 6.18 -3.65
N PHE A 141 -2.00 4.92 -3.37
CA PHE A 141 -1.91 3.82 -4.34
C PHE A 141 -2.79 4.09 -5.58
N ALA A 142 -4.00 4.62 -5.41
CA ALA A 142 -4.85 5.02 -6.53
C ALA A 142 -4.20 6.14 -7.36
N LYS A 143 -3.72 7.21 -6.71
CA LYS A 143 -3.14 8.37 -7.40
C LYS A 143 -1.85 8.04 -8.15
N ILE A 144 -0.97 7.23 -7.57
CA ILE A 144 0.27 6.86 -8.25
C ILE A 144 0.01 6.02 -9.51
N SER A 145 -1.07 5.23 -9.50
CA SER A 145 -1.45 4.38 -10.63
C SER A 145 -1.97 5.15 -11.85
N THR A 146 -2.44 6.38 -11.68
CA THR A 146 -2.98 7.20 -12.77
C THR A 146 -1.91 8.04 -13.47
N LYS A 147 -0.68 8.09 -12.92
CA LYS A 147 0.45 8.76 -13.57
C LYS A 147 0.79 8.07 -14.90
N LYS A 148 0.64 8.81 -15.99
CA LYS A 148 0.82 8.29 -17.37
C LYS A 148 2.27 8.22 -17.83
N ASP A 149 3.21 8.85 -17.12
CA ASP A 149 4.57 9.12 -17.60
C ASP A 149 5.56 7.95 -17.43
N GLY A 150 5.10 6.71 -17.35
CA GLY A 150 5.98 5.56 -17.10
C GLY A 150 6.73 5.70 -15.76
N TRP A 151 6.12 6.39 -14.78
CA TRP A 151 6.73 6.67 -13.49
C TRP A 151 7.20 5.40 -12.76
N MET A 152 6.49 4.29 -13.00
CA MET A 152 6.73 2.98 -12.43
C MET A 152 6.91 1.96 -13.55
N ASP A 153 7.92 1.10 -13.46
CA ASP A 153 8.08 -0.01 -14.40
C ASP A 153 7.06 -1.14 -14.14
N ASN A 154 6.98 -2.10 -15.07
CA ASN A 154 6.04 -3.21 -14.96
C ASN A 154 6.31 -4.06 -13.70
N ASP A 155 7.57 -4.30 -13.33
CA ASP A 155 7.88 -5.13 -12.16
C ASP A 155 7.53 -4.45 -10.84
N SER A 156 7.67 -3.13 -10.74
CA SER A 156 7.20 -2.33 -9.60
C SER A 156 5.68 -2.28 -9.52
N TRP A 157 5.01 -2.25 -10.68
CA TRP A 157 3.55 -2.33 -10.73
C TRP A 157 3.05 -3.69 -10.20
N LEU A 158 3.68 -4.78 -10.64
CA LEU A 158 3.35 -6.13 -10.18
C LEU A 158 3.67 -6.31 -8.69
N TYR A 159 4.76 -5.71 -8.21
CA TYR A 159 5.08 -5.67 -6.78
C TYR A 159 3.99 -4.93 -5.99
N MET A 160 3.52 -3.77 -6.47
CA MET A 160 2.42 -3.03 -5.84
C MET A 160 1.14 -3.87 -5.77
N LEU A 161 0.77 -4.57 -6.85
CA LEU A 161 -0.38 -5.48 -6.86
C LEU A 161 -0.20 -6.62 -5.86
N SER A 162 0.99 -7.19 -5.78
CA SER A 162 1.32 -8.25 -4.82
C SER A 162 1.15 -7.76 -3.39
N VAL A 163 1.68 -6.58 -3.06
CA VAL A 163 1.47 -5.93 -1.77
C VAL A 163 -0.02 -5.75 -1.47
N LEU A 164 -0.82 -5.27 -2.42
CA LEU A 164 -2.27 -5.11 -2.23
C LEU A 164 -3.00 -6.43 -2.02
N VAL A 165 -2.64 -7.49 -2.74
CA VAL A 165 -3.19 -8.84 -2.52
C VAL A 165 -2.83 -9.32 -1.11
N GLY A 166 -1.58 -9.15 -0.67
CA GLY A 166 -1.16 -9.56 0.66
C GLY A 166 -1.81 -8.75 1.79
N ILE A 167 -2.00 -7.43 1.62
CA ILE A 167 -2.79 -6.60 2.54
C ILE A 167 -4.24 -7.11 2.60
N THR A 168 -4.83 -7.39 1.43
CA THR A 168 -6.20 -7.90 1.33
C THR A 168 -6.35 -9.25 2.01
N ASP A 169 -5.40 -10.16 1.80
CA ASP A 169 -5.40 -11.47 2.46
C ASP A 169 -5.24 -11.34 3.96
N SER A 170 -4.35 -10.48 4.44
CA SER A 170 -4.18 -10.24 5.88
C SER A 170 -5.46 -9.75 6.56
N LEU A 171 -6.26 -8.95 5.85
CA LEU A 171 -7.52 -8.40 6.35
C LEU A 171 -8.67 -9.42 6.26
N LEU A 172 -8.72 -10.20 5.17
CA LEU A 172 -9.88 -11.02 4.83
C LEU A 172 -9.74 -12.50 5.18
N ALA A 173 -8.55 -13.08 5.23
CA ALA A 173 -8.36 -14.55 5.23
C ALA A 173 -8.94 -15.29 6.45
N GLY A 174 -9.42 -14.59 7.48
CA GLY A 174 -10.18 -15.14 8.62
C GLY A 174 -9.37 -16.02 9.58
N LYS A 175 -8.41 -16.82 9.09
CA LYS A 175 -7.55 -17.74 9.84
C LYS A 175 -6.34 -17.06 10.50
N GLY A 176 -6.50 -15.80 10.87
CA GLY A 176 -5.42 -14.95 11.40
C GLY A 176 -5.79 -13.48 11.47
N SER A 177 -7.06 -13.12 11.28
CA SER A 177 -7.51 -11.73 11.45
C SER A 177 -7.49 -11.38 12.94
N HIS A 178 -6.31 -11.09 13.48
CA HIS A 178 -6.14 -10.34 14.71
C HIS A 178 -6.55 -8.87 14.52
N ILE A 179 -6.92 -8.49 13.30
CA ILE A 179 -7.42 -7.17 12.93
C ILE A 179 -8.86 -7.04 13.39
N GLU A 180 -9.15 -5.89 14.00
CA GLU A 180 -10.44 -5.61 14.57
C GLU A 180 -11.58 -5.70 13.54
N PRO A 181 -12.76 -6.20 13.94
CA PRO A 181 -13.91 -6.36 13.05
C PRO A 181 -14.34 -5.06 12.35
N LYS A 182 -14.20 -3.91 13.03
CA LYS A 182 -14.56 -2.60 12.49
C LYS A 182 -13.61 -2.14 11.38
N LEU A 183 -12.30 -2.23 11.62
CA LEU A 183 -11.28 -1.88 10.63
C LEU A 183 -11.46 -2.72 9.36
N THR A 184 -11.69 -4.02 9.54
CA THR A 184 -11.99 -4.97 8.46
C THR A 184 -13.21 -4.51 7.66
N LYS A 185 -14.32 -4.23 8.32
CA LYS A 185 -15.57 -3.87 7.64
C LYS A 185 -15.46 -2.58 6.81
N GLU A 186 -14.82 -1.54 7.36
CA GLU A 186 -14.71 -0.23 6.70
C GLU A 186 -13.70 -0.23 5.54
N LEU A 187 -12.57 -0.93 5.70
CA LEU A 187 -11.50 -0.95 4.68
C LEU A 187 -11.76 -1.93 3.54
N THR A 188 -12.47 -3.04 3.80
CA THR A 188 -12.65 -4.12 2.81
C THR A 188 -13.22 -3.64 1.46
N PRO A 189 -14.31 -2.85 1.39
CA PRO A 189 -14.86 -2.42 0.11
C PRO A 189 -13.88 -1.55 -0.69
N HIS A 190 -13.21 -0.62 0.00
CA HIS A 190 -12.22 0.28 -0.60
C HIS A 190 -11.01 -0.48 -1.15
N LEU A 191 -10.51 -1.43 -0.36
CA LEU A 191 -9.35 -2.23 -0.71
C LEU A 191 -9.63 -3.17 -1.90
N LEU A 192 -10.77 -3.88 -1.89
CA LEU A 192 -11.17 -4.74 -3.00
C LEU A 192 -11.43 -3.97 -4.28
N LYS A 193 -12.11 -2.81 -4.19
CA LYS A 193 -12.31 -1.93 -5.34
C LYS A 193 -10.98 -1.49 -5.93
N LEU A 194 -10.07 -0.99 -5.10
CA LEU A 194 -8.75 -0.56 -5.53
C LEU A 194 -7.97 -1.71 -6.16
N LEU A 195 -7.97 -2.89 -5.53
CA LEU A 195 -7.31 -4.07 -6.05
C LEU A 195 -7.80 -4.40 -7.46
N PHE A 196 -9.12 -4.49 -7.70
CA PHE A 196 -9.64 -4.82 -9.03
C PHE A 196 -9.41 -3.73 -10.06
N ASP A 197 -9.59 -2.46 -9.69
CA ASP A 197 -9.32 -1.34 -10.59
C ASP A 197 -7.85 -1.34 -11.05
N LEU A 198 -6.92 -1.48 -10.12
CA LEU A 198 -5.48 -1.56 -10.41
C LEU A 198 -5.10 -2.84 -11.17
N TRP A 199 -5.76 -3.96 -10.86
CA TRP A 199 -5.52 -5.22 -11.55
C TRP A 199 -5.92 -5.13 -13.02
N LEU A 200 -7.09 -4.56 -13.32
CA LEU A 200 -7.54 -4.34 -14.69
C LEU A 200 -6.66 -3.33 -15.43
N LYS A 201 -6.26 -2.23 -14.77
CA LYS A 201 -5.34 -1.23 -15.34
C LYS A 201 -3.95 -1.80 -15.67
N SER A 202 -3.48 -2.79 -14.90
CA SER A 202 -2.17 -3.43 -15.11
C SER A 202 -2.04 -4.11 -16.47
N LYS A 203 -3.16 -4.57 -17.05
CA LYS A 203 -3.20 -5.44 -18.24
C LYS A 203 -2.23 -6.63 -18.15
N THR A 204 -1.94 -7.10 -16.94
CA THR A 204 -0.97 -8.17 -16.71
C THR A 204 -1.42 -9.49 -17.34
N ARG A 205 -0.51 -10.13 -18.07
CA ARG A 205 -0.72 -11.47 -18.65
C ARG A 205 0.06 -12.56 -17.92
N LYS A 206 0.79 -12.22 -16.86
CA LYS A 206 1.59 -13.19 -16.09
C LYS A 206 0.66 -14.15 -15.36
N LEU A 207 0.69 -15.43 -15.75
CA LEU A 207 -0.21 -16.46 -15.20
C LEU A 207 -0.08 -16.58 -13.68
N GLU A 208 1.13 -16.49 -13.14
CA GLU A 208 1.45 -16.59 -11.72
C GLU A 208 0.64 -15.61 -10.86
N MET A 209 0.51 -14.36 -11.31
CA MET A 209 -0.27 -13.32 -10.62
C MET A 209 -1.75 -13.68 -10.55
N TRP A 210 -2.32 -14.16 -11.66
CA TRP A 210 -3.72 -14.58 -11.72
C TRP A 210 -3.99 -15.82 -10.86
N VAL A 211 -3.02 -16.74 -10.80
CA VAL A 211 -3.07 -17.90 -9.92
C VAL A 211 -3.01 -17.46 -8.44
N GLN A 212 -2.12 -16.53 -8.07
CA GLN A 212 -2.06 -15.96 -6.72
C GLN A 212 -3.38 -15.29 -6.33
N LEU A 213 -3.92 -14.43 -7.20
CA LEU A 213 -5.20 -13.76 -6.97
C LEU A 213 -6.32 -14.78 -6.77
N LYS A 214 -6.42 -15.80 -7.64
CA LYS A 214 -7.43 -16.85 -7.54
C LYS A 214 -7.35 -17.60 -6.20
N HIS A 215 -6.15 -17.96 -5.75
CA HIS A 215 -5.97 -18.62 -4.46
C HIS A 215 -6.41 -17.74 -3.29
N ALA A 216 -6.02 -16.46 -3.30
CA ALA A 216 -6.40 -15.52 -2.26
C ALA A 216 -7.93 -15.33 -2.22
N PHE A 217 -8.57 -15.15 -3.38
CA PHE A 217 -10.02 -15.03 -3.50
C PHE A 217 -10.78 -16.21 -2.90
N ILE A 218 -10.33 -17.45 -3.10
CA ILE A 218 -10.97 -18.64 -2.55
C ILE A 218 -11.09 -18.52 -1.03
N ASN A 219 -10.08 -17.95 -0.37
CA ASN A 219 -10.04 -17.71 1.07
C ASN A 219 -10.97 -16.57 1.49
N TRP A 220 -11.19 -15.57 0.64
CA TRP A 220 -12.00 -14.38 0.95
C TRP A 220 -13.52 -14.60 0.79
N ARG A 221 -13.95 -15.68 0.12
CA ARG A 221 -15.37 -15.94 -0.23
C ARG A 221 -16.35 -15.94 0.94
N HIS A 222 -15.88 -16.15 2.16
CA HIS A 222 -16.72 -16.12 3.36
C HIS A 222 -17.19 -14.70 3.72
N ARG A 223 -16.61 -13.65 3.12
CA ARG A 223 -16.99 -12.24 3.32
C ARG A 223 -17.93 -11.79 2.20
N LYS A 224 -19.11 -11.29 2.57
CA LYS A 224 -20.15 -10.85 1.62
C LYS A 224 -19.66 -9.72 0.73
N GLU A 225 -18.86 -8.80 1.28
CA GLU A 225 -18.29 -7.65 0.58
C GLU A 225 -17.41 -8.09 -0.60
N THR A 226 -16.70 -9.21 -0.47
CA THR A 226 -15.91 -9.79 -1.57
C THR A 226 -16.80 -10.22 -2.74
N ILE A 227 -17.93 -10.87 -2.43
CA ILE A 227 -18.89 -11.33 -3.45
C ILE A 227 -19.54 -10.14 -4.15
N ILE A 228 -19.97 -9.13 -3.39
CA ILE A 228 -20.58 -7.91 -3.93
C ILE A 228 -19.58 -7.20 -4.86
N GLN A 229 -18.35 -6.97 -4.40
CA GLN A 229 -17.37 -6.23 -5.18
C GLN A 229 -16.96 -6.96 -6.46
N TRP A 230 -16.85 -8.29 -6.39
CA TRP A 230 -16.61 -9.11 -7.56
C TRP A 230 -17.78 -9.04 -8.55
N SER A 231 -19.01 -9.14 -8.07
CA SER A 231 -20.22 -8.98 -8.89
C SER A 231 -20.23 -7.62 -9.60
N SER A 232 -19.98 -6.52 -8.89
CA SER A 232 -19.88 -5.17 -9.46
C SER A 232 -18.79 -5.08 -10.53
N THR A 233 -17.64 -5.73 -10.31
CA THR A 233 -16.54 -5.78 -11.28
C THR A 233 -16.93 -6.54 -12.54
N THR A 234 -17.55 -7.72 -12.40
CA THR A 234 -18.03 -8.50 -13.56
C THR A 234 -19.12 -7.78 -14.34
N PHE A 235 -20.03 -7.09 -13.66
CA PHE A 235 -21.06 -6.28 -14.29
C PHE A 235 -20.47 -5.09 -15.07
N ALA A 236 -19.48 -4.39 -14.50
CA ALA A 236 -18.78 -3.31 -15.18
C ALA A 236 -18.05 -3.81 -16.44
N LEU A 237 -17.41 -4.98 -16.37
CA LEU A 237 -16.77 -5.62 -17.53
C LEU A 237 -17.79 -6.02 -18.60
N LEU A 238 -18.93 -6.60 -18.19
CA LEU A 238 -20.01 -6.97 -19.09
C LEU A 238 -20.57 -5.74 -19.82
N ASN A 239 -20.82 -4.64 -19.11
CA ASN A 239 -21.28 -3.39 -19.72
C ASN A 239 -20.29 -2.81 -20.73
N SER A 240 -18.98 -2.94 -20.46
CA SER A 240 -17.94 -2.52 -21.41
C SER A 240 -17.90 -3.43 -22.64
N LEU A 241 -18.09 -4.73 -22.44
CA LEU A 241 -18.17 -5.70 -23.54
C LEU A 241 -19.42 -5.48 -24.41
N ILE A 242 -20.58 -5.20 -23.81
CA ILE A 242 -21.81 -4.84 -24.53
C ILE A 242 -21.59 -3.58 -25.37
N TYR A 243 -20.92 -2.56 -24.83
CA TYR A 243 -20.56 -1.35 -25.57
C TYR A 243 -19.69 -1.65 -26.79
N LEU A 244 -18.72 -2.57 -26.65
CA LEU A 244 -17.86 -2.97 -27.77
C LEU A 244 -18.64 -3.70 -28.87
N PHE A 245 -19.61 -4.54 -28.52
CA PHE A 245 -20.38 -5.32 -29.49
C PHE A 245 -21.54 -4.55 -30.14
N TYR A 246 -22.28 -3.76 -29.36
CA TYR A 246 -23.53 -3.13 -29.79
C TYR A 246 -23.41 -1.60 -29.97
N GLY A 247 -22.25 -1.02 -29.67
CA GLY A 247 -21.97 0.40 -29.89
C GLY A 247 -22.54 1.32 -28.80
N LYS A 248 -22.42 2.64 -29.04
CA LYS A 248 -22.62 3.70 -28.02
C LYS A 248 -24.01 3.77 -27.39
N CYS A 249 -25.00 3.12 -27.99
CA CYS A 249 -26.38 3.08 -27.48
C CYS A 249 -26.58 2.06 -26.35
N PHE A 250 -25.61 1.17 -26.11
CA PHE A 250 -25.72 0.09 -25.14
C PHE A 250 -24.42 -0.02 -24.31
N GLY A 251 -24.50 0.13 -22.98
CA GLY A 251 -23.35 -0.04 -22.08
C GLY A 251 -22.46 1.20 -21.88
N SER A 252 -21.31 1.01 -21.22
CA SER A 252 -20.35 2.07 -20.88
C SER A 252 -18.98 1.78 -21.49
N LYS A 253 -18.33 2.79 -22.07
CA LYS A 253 -16.98 2.65 -22.64
C LYS A 253 -15.95 2.30 -21.57
N ASP A 254 -16.08 2.90 -20.38
CA ASP A 254 -15.16 2.72 -19.28
C ASP A 254 -15.68 1.70 -18.27
N VAL A 255 -14.77 0.87 -17.72
CA VAL A 255 -15.07 -0.09 -16.66
C VAL A 255 -15.08 0.67 -15.33
N ILE A 256 -16.27 1.11 -14.90
CA ILE A 256 -16.45 1.85 -13.65
C ILE A 256 -16.95 0.88 -12.58
N ILE A 257 -16.10 0.58 -11.60
CA ILE A 257 -16.45 -0.26 -10.46
C ILE A 257 -17.10 0.62 -9.37
N GLN A 258 -18.38 0.40 -9.09
CA GLN A 258 -19.09 1.10 -8.02
C GLN A 258 -18.74 0.50 -6.64
N LEU A 259 -18.77 1.34 -5.60
CA LEU A 259 -18.68 0.91 -4.19
C LEU A 259 -20.06 0.49 -3.70
#